data_AF-A0A285JGQ6-F1
#
_entry.id   AF-A0A285JGQ6-F1
#
_cell.length_a   1.000
_cell.length_b   1.000
_cell.length_c   1.000
_cell.angle_alpha   90.00
_cell.angle_beta   90.00
_cell.angle_gamma   90.00
#
_symmetry.space_group_name_H-M   'P 1'
#
loop_
_entity.id
_entity.type
_entity.pdbx_description
1 polymer ?
#
loop_
_entity_poly.entity_id
_entity_poly.type
_entity_poly.pdbx_seq_one_letter_code
_entity_poly.pdbx_strand_id
1 'polypeptide(L)'
;MDYKALQAAASDVIAFIDNNAPKHTSADVLTSIKNQMVFIRDNAAAGKNPSTELSSGAKFTYAVLASRELASPEEMALQDLIDKVTSILIKR
;
A
#
# COMPACT_ATOMS: atom_id res chain seq x y z
N MET A 1 -8.61 -4.84 -13.70
CA MET A 1 -7.61 -4.04 -12.92
C MET A 1 -7.15 -2.82 -13.72
N ASP A 2 -7.22 -1.62 -13.13
CA ASP A 2 -6.71 -0.38 -13.72
C ASP A 2 -5.30 -0.08 -13.20
N TYR A 3 -4.28 -0.29 -14.04
CA TYR A 3 -2.88 -0.13 -13.66
C TYR A 3 -2.48 1.33 -13.39
N LYS A 4 -3.09 2.30 -14.10
CA LYS A 4 -2.79 3.72 -13.86
C LYS A 4 -3.35 4.17 -12.51
N ALA A 5 -4.59 3.77 -12.22
CA ALA A 5 -5.21 4.03 -10.93
C ALA A 5 -4.45 3.35 -9.78
N LEU A 6 -3.98 2.11 -9.99
CA LEU A 6 -3.20 1.37 -9.00
C LEU A 6 -1.85 2.03 -8.72
N GLN A 7 -1.13 2.43 -9.77
CA GLN A 7 0.14 3.15 -9.66
C GLN A 7 -0.04 4.47 -8.90
N ALA A 8 -1.07 5.25 -9.25
CA ALA A 8 -1.37 6.50 -8.57
C ALA A 8 -1.70 6.27 -7.09
N ALA A 9 -2.62 5.33 -6.79
CA ALA A 9 -3.01 5.03 -5.41
C ALA A 9 -1.82 4.54 -4.56
N ALA A 10 -0.95 3.68 -5.09
CA ALA A 10 0.26 3.25 -4.38
C ALA A 10 1.24 4.40 -4.16
N SER A 11 1.33 5.35 -5.10
CA SER A 11 2.16 6.54 -4.97
C SER A 11 1.62 7.51 -3.91
N ASP A 12 0.30 7.65 -3.80
CA ASP A 12 -0.35 8.45 -2.75
C ASP A 12 0.02 7.92 -1.35
N VAL A 13 0.00 6.60 -1.15
CA VAL A 13 0.40 5.98 0.13
C VAL A 13 1.87 6.27 0.45
N ILE A 14 2.77 6.11 -0.53
CA ILE A 14 4.20 6.39 -0.36
C ILE A 14 4.42 7.86 0.03
N ALA A 15 3.78 8.78 -0.69
CA ALA A 15 3.86 10.21 -0.42
C ALA A 15 3.28 10.57 0.95
N PHE A 16 2.21 9.90 1.38
CA PHE A 16 1.64 10.12 2.71
C PHE A 16 2.63 9.71 3.81
N ILE A 17 3.23 8.52 3.70
CA ILE A 17 4.24 8.05 4.67
C ILE A 17 5.44 9.00 4.73
N ASP A 18 5.89 9.51 3.58
CA ASP A 18 7.07 10.37 3.51
C ASP A 18 6.84 11.78 4.06
N ASN A 19 5.62 12.30 3.94
CA ASN A 19 5.29 13.68 4.37
C ASN A 19 4.58 13.75 5.71
N ASN A 20 3.86 12.70 6.11
CA ASN A 20 2.97 12.68 7.27
C ASN A 20 3.18 11.42 8.12
N ALA A 21 4.42 10.92 8.22
CA ALA A 21 4.77 9.72 8.97
C ALA A 21 4.04 9.69 10.33
N PRO A 22 3.10 8.74 10.54
CA PRO A 22 2.34 8.68 11.77
C PRO A 22 3.26 8.54 12.98
N LYS A 23 3.03 9.36 14.01
CA LYS A 23 3.91 9.42 15.20
C LYS A 23 3.81 8.19 16.10
N HIS A 24 2.71 7.45 16.00
CA HIS A 24 2.39 6.33 16.90
C HIS A 24 2.55 4.96 16.23
N THR A 25 2.74 4.92 14.91
CA THR A 25 3.06 3.70 14.17
C THR A 25 4.57 3.46 14.17
N SER A 26 5.01 2.21 14.33
CA SER A 26 6.43 1.89 14.28
C SER A 26 7.04 2.18 12.89
N ALA A 27 8.27 2.69 12.86
CA ALA A 27 8.99 2.97 11.62
C ALA A 27 9.20 1.72 10.76
N ASP A 28 9.32 0.54 11.39
CA ASP A 28 9.45 -0.74 10.69
C ASP A 28 8.16 -1.13 9.97
N VAL A 29 7.00 -0.90 10.59
CA VAL A 29 5.69 -1.11 9.96
C VAL A 29 5.50 -0.17 8.78
N LEU A 30 5.79 1.12 8.95
CA LEU A 30 5.70 2.11 7.87
C LEU A 30 6.64 1.77 6.71
N THR A 31 7.87 1.34 7.01
CA THR A 31 8.85 0.90 6.00
C THR A 31 8.36 -0.35 5.26
N SER A 32 7.79 -1.32 5.97
CA SER A 32 7.23 -2.53 5.37
C SER A 32 6.06 -2.23 4.43
N ILE A 33 5.13 -1.36 4.87
CA ILE A 33 4.01 -0.90 4.03
C ILE A 33 4.55 -0.17 2.80
N LYS A 34 5.49 0.76 2.98
CA LYS A 34 6.11 1.53 1.88
C LYS A 34 6.78 0.61 0.85
N ASN A 35 7.56 -0.38 1.29
CA ASN A 35 8.22 -1.32 0.38
C ASN A 35 7.22 -2.13 -0.45
N GLN A 36 6.12 -2.57 0.16
CA GLN A 36 5.04 -3.25 -0.57
C GLN A 36 4.36 -2.32 -1.57
N MET A 37 4.14 -1.05 -1.23
CA MET A 37 3.57 -0.05 -2.15
C MET A 37 4.51 0.26 -3.32
N VAL A 38 5.82 0.34 -3.08
CA VAL A 38 6.83 0.52 -4.15
C VAL A 38 6.75 -0.65 -5.13
N PHE A 39 6.70 -1.88 -4.64
CA PHE A 39 6.53 -3.06 -5.49
C PHE A 39 5.25 -2.99 -6.33
N ILE A 40 4.12 -2.61 -5.72
CA ILE A 40 2.84 -2.46 -6.43
C ILE A 40 2.92 -1.39 -7.50
N ARG A 41 3.44 -0.20 -7.15
CA ARG A 41 3.61 0.93 -8.06
C ARG A 41 4.46 0.56 -9.27
N ASP A 42 5.62 -0.06 -9.05
CA ASP A 42 6.59 -0.34 -10.10
C ASP A 42 6.08 -1.42 -11.07
N ASN A 43 5.40 -2.45 -10.55
CA ASN A 43 4.75 -3.45 -11.40
C ASN A 43 3.56 -2.86 -12.17
N ALA A 44 2.73 -2.03 -11.53
CA ALA A 44 1.61 -1.35 -12.20
C ALA A 44 2.10 -0.39 -13.29
N ALA A 45 3.19 0.35 -13.05
CA ALA A 45 3.83 1.23 -14.03
C ALA A 45 4.35 0.44 -15.25
N ALA A 46 4.80 -0.80 -15.04
CA ALA A 46 5.19 -1.73 -16.10
C ALA A 46 3.99 -2.43 -16.79
N GLY A 47 2.75 -2.14 -16.40
CA GLY A 47 1.54 -2.78 -16.94
C GLY A 47 1.36 -4.24 -16.48
N LYS A 48 2.04 -4.63 -15.40
CA LYS A 48 1.99 -5.99 -14.84
C LYS A 48 1.07 -6.03 -13.63
N ASN A 49 0.45 -7.19 -13.38
CA ASN A 49 -0.34 -7.41 -12.19
C ASN A 49 0.57 -7.73 -10.99
N PRO A 50 0.65 -6.86 -9.96
CA PRO A 50 1.54 -7.10 -8.82
C PRO A 50 1.18 -8.37 -8.05
N SER A 51 -0.07 -8.80 -8.08
CA SER A 51 -0.52 -10.03 -7.41
C SER A 51 -0.01 -11.30 -8.09
N THR A 52 0.33 -11.23 -9.38
CA THR A 52 0.89 -12.37 -10.13
C THR A 52 2.41 -12.35 -10.17
N GLU A 53 3.02 -11.17 -9.99
CA GLU A 53 4.48 -11.01 -9.92
C GLU A 53 5.04 -11.30 -8.52
N LEU A 54 4.18 -11.39 -7.50
CA LEU A 54 4.55 -11.92 -6.20
C LEU A 54 5.04 -13.37 -6.34
N SER A 55 6.15 -13.69 -5.67
CA SER A 55 6.68 -15.04 -5.59
C SER A 55 5.59 -16.03 -5.17
N SER A 56 5.57 -17.22 -5.78
CA SER A 56 4.56 -18.24 -5.45
C SER A 56 4.50 -18.49 -3.94
N GLY A 57 3.32 -18.27 -3.35
CA GLY A 57 3.06 -18.41 -1.90
C GLY A 57 3.22 -17.12 -1.08
N ALA A 58 3.80 -16.05 -1.64
CA ALA A 58 3.89 -14.76 -0.98
C ALA A 58 2.56 -14.00 -1.09
N LYS A 59 2.21 -13.27 -0.02
CA LYS A 59 1.01 -12.43 0.03
C LYS A 59 1.39 -11.04 0.50
N PHE A 60 0.70 -10.04 -0.02
CA PHE A 60 0.75 -8.71 0.56
C PHE A 60 0.16 -8.73 1.97
N THR A 61 0.87 -8.10 2.90
CA THR A 61 0.50 -7.99 4.32
C THR A 61 0.20 -6.55 4.73
N TYR A 62 0.41 -5.58 3.84
CA TYR A 62 0.23 -4.16 4.14
C TYR A 62 -1.17 -3.84 4.72
N ALA A 63 -2.24 -4.47 4.23
CA ALA A 63 -3.60 -4.24 4.73
C ALA A 63 -3.82 -4.79 6.15
N VAL A 64 -3.16 -5.91 6.47
CA VAL A 64 -3.18 -6.50 7.81
C VAL A 64 -2.37 -5.67 8.79
N LEU A 65 -1.21 -5.17 8.36
CA LEU A 65 -0.38 -4.26 9.15
C LEU A 65 -1.11 -2.96 9.43
N ALA A 66 -1.71 -2.38 8.40
CA ALA A 66 -2.49 -1.15 8.49
C ALA A 66 -3.65 -1.29 9.50
N SER A 67 -4.49 -2.32 9.34
CA SER A 67 -5.64 -2.53 10.24
C SER A 67 -5.27 -2.82 11.71
N ARG A 68 -4.04 -3.24 12.00
CA ARG A 68 -3.58 -3.56 13.37
C ARG A 68 -2.90 -2.38 14.05
N GLU A 69 -2.15 -1.61 13.28
CA GLU A 69 -1.23 -0.59 13.79
C GLU A 69 -1.77 0.84 13.60
N LEU A 70 -2.74 1.03 12.71
CA LEU A 70 -3.36 2.33 12.43
C LEU A 70 -4.66 2.47 13.23
N ALA A 71 -4.65 3.27 14.29
CA ALA A 71 -5.82 3.42 15.18
C ALA A 71 -6.16 4.88 15.52
N SER A 72 -5.23 5.82 15.31
CA SER A 72 -5.46 7.25 15.52
C SER A 72 -6.09 7.92 14.28
N PRO A 73 -6.69 9.11 14.43
CA PRO A 73 -7.31 9.83 13.31
C PRO A 73 -6.36 10.14 12.14
N GLU A 74 -5.10 10.45 12.43
CA GLU A 74 -4.07 10.69 11.41
C GLU A 74 -3.73 9.39 10.65
N GLU A 75 -3.72 8.27 11.37
CA GLU A 75 -3.47 6.94 10.84
C GLU A 75 -4.66 6.40 10.03
N MET A 76 -5.89 6.81 10.34
CA MET A 76 -7.06 6.48 9.52
C MET A 76 -6.96 7.03 8.10
N ALA A 77 -6.34 8.20 7.91
CA ALA A 77 -6.10 8.73 6.57
C ALA A 77 -5.13 7.84 5.75
N LEU A 78 -4.10 7.28 6.40
CA LEU A 78 -3.22 6.30 5.77
C LEU A 78 -3.96 4.98 5.47
N GLN A 79 -4.82 4.54 6.38
CA GLN A 79 -5.66 3.35 6.21
C GLN A 79 -6.57 3.49 4.97
N ASP A 80 -7.24 4.64 4.80
CA ASP A 80 -8.11 4.90 3.64
C ASP A 80 -7.35 4.82 2.30
N LEU A 81 -6.12 5.35 2.27
CA LEU A 81 -5.26 5.26 1.08
C LEU A 81 -4.85 3.82 0.78
N ILE A 82 -4.57 3.03 1.82
CA ILE A 82 -4.24 1.60 1.70
C ILE A 82 -5.46 0.79 1.23
N ASP A 83 -6.65 1.10 1.72
CA ASP A 83 -7.88 0.45 1.31
C ASP A 83 -8.25 0.77 -0.14
N LYS A 84 -7.96 2.01 -0.59
CA LYS A 84 -8.06 2.38 -2.01
C LYS A 84 -7.16 1.50 -2.90
N VAL A 85 -5.90 1.30 -2.53
CA VAL A 85 -4.99 0.39 -3.26
C VAL A 85 -5.56 -1.02 -3.31
N THR A 86 -6.01 -1.53 -2.17
CA THR A 86 -6.62 -2.87 -2.04
C THR A 86 -7.83 -3.03 -2.96
N SER A 87 -8.72 -2.03 -2.99
CA SER A 87 -9.93 -2.05 -3.81
C SER A 87 -9.64 -2.17 -5.31
N ILE A 88 -8.57 -1.52 -5.79
CA ILE A 88 -8.14 -1.56 -7.19
C ILE A 88 -7.45 -2.89 -7.49
N LEU A 89 -6.63 -3.39 -6.56
CA LEU A 89 -5.90 -4.65 -6.68
C LEU A 89 -6.83 -5.87 -6.75
N ILE A 90 -7.95 -5.85 -6.02
CA ILE A 90 -8.91 -6.97 -5.96
C ILE A 90 -9.97 -6.87 -7.07
N LYS A 91 -10.27 -5.67 -7.59
CA LYS A 91 -11.16 -5.49 -8.75
C LYS A 91 -10.52 -6.11 -10.01
N ARG A 92 -10.91 -7.36 -10.27
CA ARG A 92 -10.59 -8.09 -11.50
C ARG A 92 -11.27 -7.42 -12.70
#